data_AF-A0A5A8DH30-F1
#
_entry.id   AF-A0A5A8DH30-F1
#
_cell.length_a   1.000
_cell.length_b   1.000
_cell.length_c   1.000
_cell.angle_alpha   90.00
_cell.angle_beta   90.00
_cell.angle_gamma   90.00
#
_symmetry.space_group_name_H-M   'P 1'
#
loop_
_entity.id
_entity.type
_entity.pdbx_description
1 polymer ?
#
loop_
_entity_poly.entity_id
_entity_poly.type
_entity_poly.pdbx_seq_one_letter_code
_entity_poly.pdbx_strand_id
1 'polypeptide(L)'
;MALRAREEGFTAALGREKMPEYNPLYDANLRHFFGTKSVRSTLFRLGMVDRAGRVIDADQHKGKLHIIEQEFANVEREEEERRKEEAEIGAACA
;
A
#
# COMPACT_ATOMS: atom_id res chain seq x y z
N MET A 1 -22.56 1.39 37.27
CA MET A 1 -22.81 2.62 36.48
C MET A 1 -22.34 2.51 35.03
N ALA A 2 -21.18 1.90 34.73
CA ALA A 2 -20.65 1.82 33.36
C ALA A 2 -21.51 1.02 32.34
N LEU A 3 -22.28 0.02 32.78
CA LEU A 3 -23.15 -0.76 31.89
C LEU A 3 -24.38 0.03 31.39
N ARG A 4 -25.01 0.82 32.26
CA ARG A 4 -26.19 1.63 31.90
C ARG A 4 -25.88 2.73 30.88
N ALA A 5 -24.75 3.41 31.04
CA ALA A 5 -24.31 4.45 30.09
C ALA A 5 -24.02 3.88 28.69
N ARG A 6 -23.66 2.59 28.58
CA ARG A 6 -23.48 1.90 27.30
C ARG A 6 -24.82 1.59 26.63
N GLU A 7 -25.83 1.24 27.40
CA GLU A 7 -27.17 0.92 26.90
C GLU A 7 -27.91 2.19 26.40
N GLU A 8 -27.67 3.34 27.03
CA GLU A 8 -28.29 4.63 26.64
C GLU A 8 -27.84 5.14 25.26
N GLY A 9 -26.66 4.76 24.79
CA GLY A 9 -26.14 5.15 23.47
C GLY A 9 -26.51 4.20 22.33
N PHE A 10 -27.13 3.05 22.63
CA PHE A 10 -27.48 2.07 21.61
C PHE A 10 -28.75 2.50 20.88
N THR A 11 -28.61 2.98 19.64
CA THR A 11 -29.73 3.36 18.78
C THR A 11 -29.75 2.47 17.53
N ALA A 12 -30.92 1.93 17.19
CA ALA A 12 -31.13 1.12 15.98
C ALA A 12 -31.42 1.98 14.74
N ALA A 13 -31.01 3.26 14.77
CA ALA A 13 -31.22 4.18 13.66
C ALA A 13 -30.25 3.83 12.53
N LEU A 14 -30.76 3.16 11.49
CA LEU A 14 -30.01 2.86 10.27
C LEU A 14 -29.95 4.11 9.40
N GLY A 15 -29.01 5.01 9.70
CA GLY A 15 -28.64 6.10 8.80
C GLY A 15 -27.90 5.57 7.56
N ARG A 16 -28.06 6.20 6.40
CA ARG A 16 -27.19 5.99 5.22
C ARG A 16 -25.83 6.67 5.39
N GLU A 17 -25.26 6.59 6.58
CA GLU A 17 -23.92 7.11 6.81
C GLU A 17 -22.90 6.15 6.23
N LYS A 18 -21.82 6.70 5.64
CA LYS A 18 -20.72 5.87 5.18
C LYS A 18 -20.06 5.25 6.41
N MET A 19 -20.06 3.93 6.46
CA MET A 19 -19.36 3.21 7.51
C MET A 19 -17.87 3.63 7.49
N PRO A 20 -17.27 3.91 8.64
CA PRO A 20 -15.85 4.24 8.69
C PRO A 20 -15.03 3.08 8.09
N GLU A 21 -14.01 3.44 7.32
CA GLU A 21 -13.13 2.48 6.68
C GLU A 21 -12.24 1.83 7.75
N TYR A 22 -12.51 0.56 8.04
CA TYR A 22 -11.78 -0.21 9.04
C TYR A 22 -10.65 -0.99 8.38
N ASN A 23 -9.42 -0.72 8.81
CA ASN A 23 -8.25 -1.48 8.39
C ASN A 23 -7.75 -2.36 9.56
N PRO A 24 -7.87 -3.70 9.46
CA PRO A 24 -7.51 -4.61 10.54
C PRO A 24 -6.02 -4.62 10.83
N LEU A 25 -5.15 -4.18 9.91
CA LEU A 25 -3.71 -4.17 10.12
C LEU A 25 -3.31 -3.20 11.24
N TYR A 26 -4.05 -2.10 11.43
CA TYR A 26 -3.79 -1.14 12.49
C TYR A 26 -4.44 -1.52 13.83
N ASP A 27 -5.20 -2.62 13.89
CA ASP A 27 -5.85 -3.04 15.12
C ASP A 27 -4.86 -3.69 16.09
N ALA A 28 -4.71 -3.06 17.26
CA ALA A 28 -3.84 -3.56 18.32
C ALA A 28 -4.26 -4.94 18.83
N ASN A 29 -5.56 -5.26 18.80
CA ASN A 29 -6.08 -6.54 19.28
C ASN A 29 -5.75 -7.70 18.33
N LEU A 30 -5.58 -7.41 17.04
CA LEU A 30 -5.23 -8.40 16.01
C LEU A 30 -3.72 -8.60 15.87
N ARG A 31 -2.90 -7.86 16.63
CA ARG A 31 -1.43 -7.96 16.57
C ARG A 31 -0.92 -9.38 16.81
N HIS A 32 -1.58 -10.14 17.70
CA HIS A 32 -1.23 -11.55 17.95
C HIS A 32 -1.55 -12.45 16.76
N PHE A 33 -2.67 -12.21 16.07
CA PHE A 33 -3.06 -12.97 14.89
C PHE A 33 -2.03 -12.80 13.76
N PHE A 34 -1.62 -11.56 13.49
CA PHE A 34 -0.57 -11.25 12.50
C PHE A 34 0.84 -11.72 12.92
N GLY A 35 1.03 -11.98 14.21
CA GLY A 35 2.25 -12.59 14.75
C GLY A 35 2.45 -14.06 14.32
N THR A 36 1.40 -14.76 13.89
CA THR A 36 1.47 -16.17 13.50
C THR A 36 2.38 -16.37 12.28
N LYS A 37 3.24 -17.41 12.30
CA LYS A 37 4.27 -17.62 11.25
C LYS A 37 3.69 -17.73 9.84
N SER A 38 2.55 -18.41 9.68
CA SER A 38 1.87 -18.57 8.39
C SER A 38 1.35 -17.23 7.86
N VAL A 39 0.60 -16.50 8.68
CA VAL A 39 0.02 -15.19 8.34
C VAL A 39 1.13 -14.18 8.06
N ARG A 40 2.16 -14.14 8.89
CA ARG A 40 3.32 -13.26 8.71
C ARG A 40 4.06 -13.54 7.39
N SER A 41 4.25 -14.81 7.03
CA SER A 41 4.90 -15.15 5.76
C SER A 41 4.09 -14.66 4.56
N THR A 42 2.76 -14.76 4.63
CA THR A 42 1.88 -14.29 3.56
C THR A 42 1.87 -12.75 3.49
N LEU A 43 1.74 -12.07 4.64
CA LEU A 43 1.74 -10.61 4.71
C LEU A 43 3.08 -10.00 4.31
N PHE A 44 4.19 -10.67 4.63
CA PHE A 44 5.52 -10.27 4.19
C PHE A 44 5.67 -10.40 2.67
N ARG A 45 5.17 -11.50 2.08
CA ARG A 45 5.16 -11.71 0.62
C ARG A 45 4.33 -10.65 -0.11
N LEU A 46 3.23 -10.22 0.51
CA LEU A 46 2.36 -9.16 0.00
C LEU A 46 2.90 -7.75 0.24
N GLY A 47 4.03 -7.60 0.97
CA GLY A 47 4.60 -6.29 1.27
C GLY A 47 3.80 -5.46 2.29
N MET A 48 2.87 -6.06 3.02
CA MET A 48 2.05 -5.38 4.02
C MET A 48 2.76 -5.25 5.38
N VAL A 49 3.80 -6.06 5.60
CA VAL A 49 4.51 -6.14 6.88
C VAL A 49 6.01 -6.28 6.62
N ASP A 50 6.83 -5.56 7.39
CA ASP A 50 8.30 -5.61 7.35
C ASP A 50 8.87 -6.90 7.98
N ARG A 51 10.15 -7.22 7.76
CA ARG A 51 10.87 -8.35 8.39
C ARG A 51 10.78 -8.31 9.92
N ALA A 52 10.68 -7.11 10.50
CA ALA A 52 10.50 -6.89 11.93
C ALA A 52 9.04 -7.10 12.42
N GLY A 53 8.08 -7.36 11.53
CA GLY A 53 6.67 -7.55 11.89
C GLY A 53 5.87 -6.27 12.05
N ARG A 54 6.39 -5.12 11.58
CA ARG A 54 5.69 -3.82 11.59
C ARG A 54 4.85 -3.67 10.34
N VAL A 55 3.64 -3.14 10.47
CA VAL A 55 2.75 -2.86 9.34
C VAL A 55 3.36 -1.75 8.49
N ILE A 56 3.40 -1.98 7.18
CA ILE A 56 3.85 -1.00 6.19
C ILE A 56 2.61 -0.24 5.73
N ASP A 57 2.54 1.03 6.10
CA ASP A 57 1.48 1.92 5.63
C ASP A 57 1.74 2.30 4.16
N ALA A 58 1.02 1.65 3.24
CA ALA A 58 1.16 1.93 1.82
C ALA A 58 0.77 3.37 1.47
N ASP A 59 -0.23 3.94 2.15
CA ASP A 59 -0.68 5.31 1.89
C ASP A 59 0.39 6.35 2.22
N GLN A 60 1.14 6.15 3.30
CA GLN A 60 2.30 6.99 3.62
C GLN A 60 3.42 6.91 2.59
N HIS A 61 3.55 5.78 1.88
CA HIS A 61 4.62 5.56 0.91
C HIS A 61 4.22 5.81 -0.54
N LYS A 62 2.93 6.01 -0.83
CA LYS A 62 2.41 6.31 -2.18
C LYS A 62 3.14 7.47 -2.85
N GLY A 63 3.46 8.53 -2.12
CA GLY A 63 4.20 9.66 -2.69
C GLY A 63 5.61 9.28 -3.17
N LYS A 64 6.33 8.47 -2.39
CA LYS A 64 7.68 8.00 -2.75
C LYS A 64 7.65 7.02 -3.92
N LEU A 65 6.68 6.09 -3.90
CA LEU A 65 6.49 5.13 -4.99
C LEU A 65 6.13 5.85 -6.29
N HIS A 66 5.26 6.86 -6.23
CA HIS A 66 4.88 7.64 -7.39
C HIS A 66 6.05 8.40 -8.03
N ILE A 67 6.93 8.99 -7.23
CA ILE A 67 8.15 9.64 -7.74
C ILE A 67 9.03 8.60 -8.43
N ILE A 68 9.26 7.44 -7.81
CA ILE A 68 10.08 6.37 -8.39
C ILE A 68 9.50 5.91 -9.73
N GLU A 69 8.18 5.71 -9.82
CA GLU A 69 7.50 5.34 -11.07
C GLU A 69 7.69 6.40 -12.18
N GLN A 70 7.61 7.69 -11.85
CA GLN A 70 7.86 8.77 -12.80
C GLN A 70 9.31 8.77 -13.29
N GLU A 71 10.27 8.60 -12.39
CA GLU A 71 11.69 8.53 -12.74
C GLU A 71 11.97 7.32 -13.66
N PHE A 72 11.39 6.16 -13.37
CA PHE A 72 11.49 4.99 -14.25
C PHE A 72 10.93 5.26 -15.65
N ALA A 73 9.75 5.89 -15.74
CA ALA A 73 9.14 6.21 -17.03
C ALA A 73 9.98 7.21 -17.84
N ASN A 74 10.63 8.18 -17.18
CA ASN A 74 11.53 9.11 -17.85
C ASN A 74 12.79 8.40 -18.38
N VAL A 75 13.41 7.56 -17.55
CA VAL A 75 14.60 6.79 -17.95
C VAL A 75 14.27 5.84 -19.11
N GLU A 76 13.13 5.15 -19.08
CA GLU A 76 12.70 4.27 -20.17
C GLU A 76 12.53 5.04 -21.49
N ARG A 77 11.98 6.26 -21.44
CA ARG A 77 11.82 7.12 -22.62
C ARG A 77 13.16 7.58 -23.18
N GLU A 78 14.08 8.02 -22.33
CA GLU A 78 15.42 8.45 -22.75
C GLU A 78 16.20 7.30 -23.41
N GLU A 79 16.13 6.09 -22.84
CA GLU A 79 16.75 4.90 -23.45
C GLU A 79 16.11 4.54 -24.80
N GLU A 80 14.80 4.73 -24.96
CA GLU A 80 14.11 4.50 -26.23
C GLU A 80 14.53 5.52 -27.30
N GLU A 81 14.67 6.80 -26.93
CA GLU A 81 15.15 7.86 -27.81
C GLU A 81 16.60 7.60 -28.24
N ARG A 82 17.48 7.26 -27.29
CA ARG A 82 18.88 6.94 -27.61
C ARG A 82 19.00 5.74 -28.55
N ARG A 83 18.17 4.72 -28.36
CA ARG A 83 18.13 3.55 -29.26
C ARG A 83 17.65 3.90 -30.67
N LYS A 84 16.74 4.87 -30.83
CA LYS A 84 16.31 5.37 -32.14
C LYS A 84 17.43 6.14 -32.82
N GLU A 85 18.11 7.02 -32.11
CA GLU A 85 19.26 7.76 -32.64
C GLU A 85 20.40 6.82 -33.07
N GLU A 86 20.74 5.82 -32.26
CA GLU A 86 21.73 4.80 -32.61
C GLU A 86 21.33 3.99 -33.86
N ALA A 87 20.04 3.68 -34.02
CA ALA A 87 19.52 2.99 -35.19
C ALA A 87 19.53 3.86 -36.45
N GLU A 88 19.23 5.16 -36.33
CA GLU A 88 19.29 6.11 -37.44
C GLU A 88 20.73 6.38 -37.90
N ILE A 89 21.66 6.56 -36.96
CA ILE A 89 23.08 6.73 -37.27
C ILE A 89 23.64 5.45 -37.91
N GLY A 90 23.27 4.28 -37.40
CA GLY A 90 23.66 2.99 -37.97
C GLY A 90 23.11 2.76 -39.38
N ALA A 91 21.87 3.19 -39.66
CA ALA A 91 21.26 3.10 -40.99
C ALA A 91 21.82 4.13 -41.98
N ALA A 92 22.26 5.30 -41.52
CA ALA A 92 22.84 6.33 -42.37
C ALA A 92 24.31 6.06 -42.76
N CYS A 93 25.01 5.17 -42.03
CA CYS A 93 26.41 4.81 -42.27
C CYS A 93 26.58 3.50 -43.08
N ALA A 94 25.48 2.87 -43.50
CA ALA A 94 25.44 1.68 -44.36
C ALA A 94 24.99 2.03 -45.79
#